data_AF-K1T5V6-F1
#
_entry.id   AF-K1T5V6-F1
#
_cell.length_a   1.000
_cell.length_b   1.000
_cell.length_c   1.000
_cell.angle_alpha   90.00
_cell.angle_beta   90.00
_cell.angle_gamma   90.00
#
_symmetry.space_group_name_H-M   'P 1'
#
loop_
_entity.id
_entity.type
_entity.pdbx_description
1 polymer ?
#
loop_
_entity_poly.entity_id
_entity_poly.type
_entity_poly.pdbx_seq_one_letter_code
_entity_poly.pdbx_strand_id
1 'polypeptide(L)'
;MEATGVSTLKSVLIPYGGMRILPGAAIYGKNGGGKSNVIRAFWLAVQFIRNAQKTQHEKAAIPVVPFALNDYSASEPTEFSFVYTLDGIKYWYAFSATKEKVYAESLYHAPKGQKALVFAREGQEFTFTEEKARRNLISQVVAENQLFFSVACTMNDVACSKAMTWFREKIYFSRDYSDIPRQLLEYSNDSNMLKAISDYAKAADVGIEDMKFE
;
A
#
# COMPACT_ATOMS: atom_id res chain seq x y z
N MET A 1 -14.91 -4.84 -4.49
CA MET A 1 -15.79 -5.50 -5.48
C MET A 1 -17.00 -6.01 -4.75
N GLU A 2 -18.18 -5.51 -5.11
CA GLU A 2 -19.46 -5.99 -4.59
C GLU A 2 -19.92 -7.21 -5.40
N ALA A 3 -20.50 -8.21 -4.74
CA ALA A 3 -21.02 -9.40 -5.42
C ALA A 3 -22.37 -9.08 -6.10
N THR A 4 -22.46 -9.20 -7.42
CA THR A 4 -23.71 -9.08 -8.18
C THR A 4 -24.13 -10.45 -8.74
N GLY A 5 -25.41 -10.83 -8.56
CA GLY A 5 -26.00 -12.00 -9.23
C GLY A 5 -25.54 -13.40 -8.79
N VAL A 6 -24.86 -13.53 -7.64
CA VAL A 6 -24.29 -14.81 -7.20
C VAL A 6 -25.36 -15.72 -6.55
N SER A 7 -25.77 -16.79 -7.25
CA SER A 7 -26.71 -17.81 -6.73
C SER A 7 -25.99 -18.92 -5.94
N THR A 8 -24.74 -19.23 -6.27
CA THR A 8 -23.91 -20.30 -5.70
C THR A 8 -22.82 -19.77 -4.75
N LEU A 9 -22.40 -20.56 -3.75
CA LEU A 9 -21.31 -20.23 -2.82
C LEU A 9 -21.52 -18.95 -1.97
N LYS A 10 -22.76 -18.62 -1.61
CA LYS A 10 -23.06 -17.46 -0.73
C LYS A 10 -22.35 -17.52 0.63
N SER A 11 -21.98 -18.71 1.10
CA SER A 11 -21.28 -18.93 2.37
C SER A 11 -19.85 -18.37 2.40
N VAL A 12 -19.20 -18.14 1.25
CA VAL A 12 -17.83 -17.61 1.21
C VAL A 12 -17.77 -16.09 1.06
N LEU A 13 -18.93 -15.43 0.93
CA LEU A 13 -18.99 -13.98 0.80
C LEU A 13 -18.69 -13.31 2.15
N ILE A 14 -17.84 -12.29 2.12
CA ILE A 14 -17.47 -11.54 3.31
C ILE A 14 -18.56 -10.49 3.57
N PRO A 15 -19.30 -10.55 4.68
CA PRO A 15 -20.26 -9.51 5.03
C PRO A 15 -19.50 -8.24 5.44
N TYR A 16 -19.86 -7.11 4.86
CA TYR A 16 -19.25 -5.82 5.20
C TYR A 16 -20.30 -4.71 5.11
N GLY A 17 -20.76 -4.23 6.27
CA GLY A 17 -21.90 -3.33 6.36
C GLY A 17 -23.16 -3.96 5.76
N GLY A 18 -23.84 -3.24 4.88
CA GLY A 18 -24.99 -3.75 4.12
C GLY A 18 -24.62 -4.52 2.84
N MET A 19 -23.33 -4.71 2.54
CA MET A 19 -22.84 -5.30 1.30
C MET A 19 -22.24 -6.70 1.54
N ARG A 20 -22.18 -7.49 0.45
CA ARG A 20 -21.47 -8.76 0.40
C ARG A 20 -20.28 -8.63 -0.55
N ILE A 21 -19.08 -8.90 -0.04
CA ILE A 21 -17.82 -8.71 -0.76
C ILE A 21 -17.29 -10.07 -1.24
N LEU A 22 -16.77 -10.11 -2.46
CA LEU A 22 -16.07 -11.26 -3.00
C LEU A 22 -14.68 -11.40 -2.33
N PRO A 23 -14.32 -12.60 -1.83
CA PRO A 23 -13.02 -12.83 -1.18
C PRO A 23 -11.84 -12.87 -2.18
N GLY A 24 -12.12 -12.91 -3.49
CA GLY A 24 -11.13 -13.03 -4.55
C GLY A 24 -11.41 -12.12 -5.73
N ALA A 25 -10.34 -11.83 -6.48
CA ALA A 25 -10.33 -10.98 -7.66
C ALA A 25 -9.38 -11.55 -8.71
N ALA A 26 -9.72 -11.40 -9.98
CA ALA A 26 -8.83 -11.75 -11.09
C ALA A 26 -8.76 -10.59 -12.09
N ILE A 27 -7.55 -10.30 -12.58
CA ILE A 27 -7.29 -9.24 -13.57
C ILE A 27 -6.99 -9.92 -14.90
N TYR A 28 -7.89 -9.77 -15.87
CA TYR A 28 -7.75 -10.32 -17.23
C TYR A 28 -7.41 -9.22 -18.25
N GLY A 29 -6.75 -9.61 -19.34
CA GLY A 29 -6.36 -8.68 -20.40
C GLY A 29 -5.30 -9.27 -21.33
N LYS A 30 -5.13 -8.65 -22.49
CA LYS A 30 -4.14 -9.08 -23.51
C LYS A 30 -2.70 -9.07 -22.98
N ASN A 31 -1.82 -9.81 -23.65
CA ASN A 31 -0.38 -9.72 -23.39
C ASN A 31 0.11 -8.28 -23.61
N GLY A 32 1.00 -7.80 -22.74
CA GLY A 32 1.42 -6.39 -22.74
C GLY A 32 0.41 -5.39 -22.18
N GLY A 33 -0.81 -5.81 -21.82
CA GLY A 33 -1.87 -4.93 -21.30
C GLY A 33 -1.67 -4.41 -19.86
N GLY A 34 -0.45 -4.43 -19.31
CA GLY A 34 -0.15 -3.82 -18.01
C GLY A 34 -0.55 -4.61 -16.75
N LYS A 35 -1.14 -5.80 -16.86
CA LYS A 35 -1.56 -6.62 -15.70
C LYS A 35 -0.45 -6.80 -14.65
N SER A 36 0.72 -7.26 -15.08
CA SER A 36 1.87 -7.42 -14.18
C SER A 36 2.40 -6.08 -13.67
N ASN A 37 2.25 -5.00 -14.45
CA ASN A 37 2.66 -3.67 -14.03
C ASN A 37 1.78 -3.14 -12.89
N VAL A 38 0.47 -3.42 -12.90
CA VAL A 38 -0.44 -3.08 -11.80
C VAL A 38 0.00 -3.75 -10.49
N ILE A 39 0.28 -5.07 -10.54
CA ILE A 39 0.73 -5.80 -9.34
C ILE A 39 2.11 -5.32 -8.87
N ARG A 40 3.05 -5.05 -9.80
CA ARG A 40 4.36 -4.48 -9.48
C ARG A 40 4.28 -3.09 -8.85
N ALA A 41 3.46 -2.21 -9.42
CA ALA A 41 3.24 -0.87 -8.90
C ALA A 41 2.64 -0.93 -7.49
N PHE A 42 1.70 -1.84 -7.25
CA PHE A 42 1.14 -2.07 -5.93
C PHE A 42 2.20 -2.59 -4.94
N TRP A 43 2.97 -3.61 -5.32
CA TRP A 43 4.07 -4.13 -4.49
C TRP A 43 5.07 -3.03 -4.15
N LEU A 44 5.53 -2.28 -5.14
CA LEU A 44 6.51 -1.22 -4.99
C LEU A 44 6.04 -0.14 -4.00
N ALA A 45 4.81 0.35 -4.18
CA ALA A 45 4.24 1.37 -3.30
C ALA A 45 4.10 0.86 -1.87
N VAL A 46 3.61 -0.37 -1.68
CA VAL A 46 3.50 -0.97 -0.33
C VAL A 46 4.87 -1.13 0.32
N GLN A 47 5.88 -1.60 -0.42
CA GLN A 47 7.23 -1.73 0.11
C GLN A 47 7.83 -0.36 0.46
N PHE A 48 7.62 0.65 -0.38
CA PHE A 48 8.06 2.01 -0.08
C PHE A 48 7.40 2.55 1.19
N ILE A 49 6.08 2.43 1.33
CA ILE A 49 5.33 2.84 2.52
C ILE A 49 5.82 2.12 3.78
N ARG A 50 6.08 0.81 3.70
CA ARG A 50 6.52 0.02 4.86
C ARG A 50 7.95 0.36 5.28
N ASN A 51 8.83 0.61 4.31
CA ASN A 51 10.28 0.64 4.51
C ASN A 51 10.90 2.04 4.40
N ALA A 52 10.12 3.09 4.11
CA ALA A 52 10.63 4.44 3.82
C ALA A 52 11.65 4.93 4.86
N GLN A 53 11.48 4.60 6.14
CA GLN A 53 12.43 5.00 7.19
C GLN A 53 13.81 4.36 7.11
N LYS A 54 13.89 3.10 6.65
CA LYS A 54 15.16 2.36 6.58
C LYS A 54 15.93 2.66 5.29
N THR A 55 15.21 2.99 4.23
CA THR A 55 15.79 3.13 2.89
C THR A 55 15.99 4.58 2.46
N GLN A 56 15.29 5.56 3.07
CA GLN A 56 15.35 6.97 2.67
C GLN A 56 16.31 7.79 3.54
N HIS A 57 17.59 7.78 3.19
CA HIS A 57 18.54 8.82 3.58
C HIS A 57 18.47 9.99 2.56
N GLU A 58 19.09 11.14 2.85
CA GLU A 58 18.97 12.38 2.05
C GLU A 58 19.26 12.23 0.55
N LYS A 59 20.00 11.19 0.14
CA LYS A 59 20.36 10.91 -1.27
C LYS A 59 19.66 9.71 -1.88
N ALA A 60 18.79 9.04 -1.12
CA ALA A 60 18.08 7.87 -1.61
C ALA A 60 16.99 8.30 -2.58
N ALA A 61 17.02 7.70 -3.78
CA ALA A 61 15.93 7.86 -4.73
C ALA A 61 14.65 7.20 -4.20
N ILE A 62 13.52 7.84 -4.44
CA ILE A 62 12.22 7.22 -4.27
C ILE A 62 12.06 6.14 -5.34
N PRO A 63 11.64 4.91 -5.01
CA PRO A 63 11.60 3.80 -5.94
C PRO A 63 10.48 3.90 -7.00
N VAL A 64 9.96 5.09 -7.32
CA VAL A 64 8.93 5.26 -8.35
C VAL A 64 9.48 5.10 -9.76
N VAL A 65 8.69 4.43 -10.60
CA VAL A 65 8.99 4.24 -12.03
C VAL A 65 7.96 5.06 -12.82
N PRO A 66 8.38 6.13 -13.52
CA PRO A 66 7.47 6.93 -14.33
C PRO A 66 6.97 6.14 -15.53
N PHE A 67 5.88 6.63 -16.13
CA PHE A 67 5.37 6.07 -17.37
C PHE A 67 6.35 6.32 -18.52
N ALA A 68 6.90 5.24 -19.09
CA ALA A 68 8.02 5.31 -20.04
C ALA A 68 7.61 5.31 -21.52
N LEU A 69 6.32 5.34 -21.85
CA LEU A 69 5.82 5.29 -23.24
C LEU A 69 5.52 6.69 -23.82
N ASN A 70 5.95 7.76 -23.15
CA ASN A 70 5.92 9.12 -23.68
C ASN A 70 7.08 9.95 -23.10
N ASP A 71 7.37 11.08 -23.72
CA ASP A 71 8.56 11.89 -23.41
C ASP A 71 8.34 12.92 -22.28
N TYR A 72 7.09 13.12 -21.85
CA TYR A 72 6.73 14.15 -20.86
C TYR A 72 6.50 13.58 -19.45
N SER A 73 6.03 12.33 -19.33
CA SER A 73 5.75 11.71 -18.03
C SER A 73 7.01 11.32 -17.25
N ALA A 74 8.20 11.43 -17.85
CA ALA A 74 9.48 11.20 -17.16
C ALA A 74 9.69 12.16 -15.98
N SER A 75 9.17 13.39 -16.07
CA SER A 75 9.21 14.42 -15.02
C SER A 75 7.90 14.53 -14.23
N GLU A 76 6.85 13.80 -14.61
CA GLU A 76 5.56 13.85 -13.92
C GLU A 76 5.56 12.94 -12.68
N PRO A 77 4.96 13.38 -11.56
CA PRO A 77 4.82 12.53 -10.39
C PRO A 77 3.98 11.28 -10.69
N THR A 78 4.44 10.13 -10.21
CA THR A 78 3.62 8.92 -10.15
C THR A 78 2.75 8.97 -8.90
N GLU A 79 1.45 8.77 -9.06
CA GLU A 79 0.48 8.80 -7.96
C GLU A 79 0.03 7.40 -7.55
N PHE A 80 -0.06 7.16 -6.24
CA PHE A 80 -0.63 5.96 -5.65
C PHE A 80 -1.73 6.36 -4.67
N SER A 81 -2.87 5.68 -4.74
CA SER A 81 -3.98 5.87 -3.81
C SER A 81 -4.52 4.53 -3.31
N PHE A 82 -4.83 4.50 -2.01
CA PHE A 82 -5.26 3.34 -1.28
C PHE A 82 -6.52 3.69 -0.50
N VAL A 83 -7.59 2.93 -0.74
CA VAL A 83 -8.82 3.00 0.04
C VAL A 83 -9.06 1.62 0.64
N TYR A 84 -9.00 1.56 1.97
CA TYR A 84 -9.11 0.30 2.71
C TYR A 84 -9.85 0.50 4.02
N THR A 85 -10.30 -0.61 4.61
CA THR A 85 -10.91 -0.62 5.93
C THR A 85 -10.13 -1.54 6.83
N LEU A 86 -9.85 -1.08 8.06
CA LEU A 86 -9.24 -1.85 9.12
C LEU A 86 -10.01 -1.60 10.42
N ASP A 87 -10.40 -2.66 11.12
CA ASP A 87 -11.13 -2.61 12.39
C ASP A 87 -12.35 -1.67 12.38
N GLY A 88 -13.10 -1.69 11.27
CA GLY A 88 -14.29 -0.85 11.06
C GLY A 88 -14.01 0.61 10.67
N ILE A 89 -12.74 1.02 10.61
CA ILE A 89 -12.34 2.37 10.22
C ILE A 89 -11.91 2.37 8.76
N LYS A 90 -12.56 3.22 7.95
CA LYS A 90 -12.17 3.44 6.55
C LYS A 90 -11.05 4.47 6.46
N TYR A 91 -10.04 4.19 5.65
CA TYR A 91 -8.89 5.04 5.40
C TYR A 91 -8.77 5.39 3.92
N TRP A 92 -8.25 6.58 3.64
CA TRP A 92 -7.83 7.03 2.31
C TRP A 92 -6.41 7.54 2.44
N TYR A 93 -5.46 6.78 1.95
CA TYR A 93 -4.06 7.19 1.90
C TYR A 93 -3.65 7.41 0.45
N ALA A 94 -2.97 8.51 0.16
CA ALA A 94 -2.44 8.77 -1.17
C ALA A 94 -1.11 9.51 -1.10
N PHE A 95 -0.25 9.28 -2.08
CA PHE A 95 0.95 10.07 -2.31
C PHE A 95 1.28 10.17 -3.79
N SER A 96 1.93 11.26 -4.19
CA SER A 96 2.52 11.42 -5.51
C SER A 96 4.00 11.79 -5.37
N ALA A 97 4.83 11.17 -6.19
CA ALA A 97 6.27 11.35 -6.10
C ALA A 97 6.98 11.19 -7.44
N THR A 98 8.10 11.88 -7.60
CA THR A 98 9.13 11.56 -8.61
C THR A 98 10.23 10.75 -7.93
N LYS A 99 11.29 10.37 -8.66
CA LYS A 99 12.45 9.69 -8.06
C LYS A 99 13.18 10.56 -7.02
N GLU A 100 12.94 11.87 -7.04
CA GLU A 100 13.65 12.84 -6.21
C GLU A 100 12.85 13.24 -4.97
N LYS A 101 11.54 13.47 -5.10
CA LYS A 101 10.74 14.00 -4.00
C LYS A 101 9.27 13.62 -4.04
N VAL A 102 8.64 13.73 -2.87
CA VAL A 102 7.19 13.63 -2.68
C VAL A 102 6.56 15.00 -2.95
N TYR A 103 5.62 15.03 -3.89
CA TYR A 103 4.88 16.23 -4.30
C TYR A 103 3.62 16.44 -3.48
N ALA A 104 2.84 15.37 -3.28
CA ALA A 104 1.66 15.42 -2.45
C ALA A 104 1.57 14.15 -1.59
N GLU A 105 1.01 14.28 -0.40
CA GLU A 105 0.72 13.15 0.47
C GLU A 105 -0.48 13.47 1.35
N SER A 106 -1.38 12.52 1.55
CA SER A 106 -2.51 12.72 2.45
C SER A 106 -2.97 11.43 3.10
N LEU A 107 -3.50 11.58 4.31
CA LEU A 107 -4.20 10.52 5.02
C LEU A 107 -5.52 11.07 5.56
N TYR A 108 -6.60 10.39 5.22
CA TYR A 108 -7.93 10.58 5.81
C TYR A 108 -8.39 9.30 6.48
N HIS A 109 -9.25 9.44 7.47
CA HIS A 109 -9.87 8.33 8.18
C HIS A 109 -11.32 8.64 8.53
N ALA A 110 -12.14 7.61 8.77
CA ALA A 110 -13.54 7.76 9.16
C ALA A 110 -13.91 6.87 10.36
N PRO A 111 -13.41 7.17 11.58
CA PRO A 111 -13.61 6.33 12.75
C PRO A 111 -15.06 6.36 13.27
N LYS A 112 -15.79 7.43 12.97
CA LYS A 112 -17.21 7.63 13.29
C LYS A 112 -18.08 7.69 12.03
N GLY A 113 -17.60 7.10 10.93
CA GLY A 113 -18.27 7.14 9.61
C GLY A 113 -18.10 8.45 8.82
N GLN A 114 -17.65 9.54 9.45
CA GLN A 114 -17.34 10.80 8.75
C GLN A 114 -15.87 10.89 8.37
N LYS A 115 -15.59 11.27 7.12
CA LYS A 115 -14.22 11.44 6.59
C LYS A 115 -13.57 12.67 7.24
N ALA A 116 -12.52 12.44 8.02
CA ALA A 116 -11.69 13.45 8.64
C ALA A 116 -10.26 13.41 8.09
N LEU A 117 -9.63 14.58 7.98
CA LEU A 117 -8.23 14.71 7.61
C LEU A 117 -7.35 14.31 8.81
N VAL A 118 -6.33 13.48 8.58
CA VAL A 118 -5.23 13.27 9.54
C VAL A 118 -4.13 14.28 9.25
N PHE A 119 -3.64 14.24 8.02
CA PHE A 119 -2.67 15.19 7.49
C PHE A 119 -2.82 15.29 5.96
N ALA A 120 -2.43 16.44 5.42
CA ALA A 120 -2.14 16.60 4.01
C ALA A 120 -0.81 17.36 3.86
N ARG A 121 -0.13 17.13 2.75
CA ARG A 121 1.15 17.72 2.40
C ARG A 121 1.14 18.07 0.92
N GLU A 122 1.61 19.26 0.58
CA GLU A 122 1.94 19.70 -0.77
C GLU A 122 3.38 20.28 -0.75
N GLY A 123 4.31 19.63 -1.44
CA GLY A 123 5.74 19.98 -1.37
C GLY A 123 6.30 19.76 0.04
N GLN A 124 6.59 20.83 0.78
CA GLN A 124 6.98 20.82 2.19
C GLN A 124 5.99 21.60 3.08
N GLU A 125 4.83 21.94 2.54
CA GLU A 125 3.75 22.59 3.27
C GLU A 125 2.80 21.54 3.82
N PHE A 126 2.50 21.60 5.13
CA PHE A 126 1.72 20.60 5.83
C PHE A 126 0.44 21.18 6.42
N THR A 127 -0.65 20.45 6.26
CA THR A 127 -1.96 20.77 6.85
C THR A 127 -2.36 19.69 7.85
N PHE A 128 -2.67 20.13 9.07
CA PHE A 128 -3.15 19.27 10.15
C PHE A 128 -4.43 19.84 10.76
N THR A 129 -5.41 18.98 11.01
CA THR A 129 -6.68 19.30 11.67
C THR A 129 -6.70 18.87 13.13
N GLU A 130 -5.98 17.79 13.47
CA GLU A 130 -5.87 17.21 14.80
C GLU A 130 -4.39 17.06 15.20
N GLU A 131 -4.11 16.98 16.51
CA GLU A 131 -2.75 16.77 17.06
C GLU A 131 -1.65 17.68 16.47
N LYS A 132 -2.03 18.93 16.14
CA LYS A 132 -1.20 19.89 15.38
C LYS A 132 0.20 20.07 15.96
N ALA A 133 0.33 20.23 17.27
CA ALA A 133 1.61 20.46 17.92
C ALA A 133 2.62 19.33 17.65
N ARG A 134 2.21 18.07 17.83
CA ARG A 134 3.07 16.91 17.60
C ARG A 134 3.39 16.74 16.11
N ARG A 135 2.39 16.90 15.24
CA ARG A 135 2.57 16.75 13.79
C ARG A 135 3.43 17.86 13.17
N ASN A 136 3.38 19.07 13.72
CA ASN A 136 4.27 20.17 13.35
C ASN A 136 5.74 19.87 13.70
N LEU A 137 6.02 19.19 14.82
CA LEU A 137 7.39 18.77 15.15
C LEU A 137 7.88 17.69 14.18
N ILE A 138 7.01 16.75 13.82
CA ILE A 138 7.32 15.71 12.83
C ILE A 138 7.60 16.33 11.46
N SER A 139 6.80 17.30 11.01
CA SER A 139 6.98 17.92 9.69
C SER A 139 8.32 18.65 9.55
N GLN A 140 8.90 19.15 10.64
CA GLN A 140 10.21 19.81 10.62
C GLN A 140 11.38 18.85 10.34
N VAL A 141 11.19 17.54 10.55
CA VAL A 141 12.23 16.53 10.36
C VAL A 141 11.99 15.63 9.15
N VAL A 142 10.85 15.80 8.46
CA VAL A 142 10.49 15.00 7.28
C VAL A 142 11.13 15.60 6.04
N ALA A 143 12.10 14.90 5.45
CA ALA A 143 12.76 15.35 4.23
C ALA A 143 11.83 15.30 2.99
N GLU A 144 12.20 16.02 1.93
CA GLU A 144 11.42 16.09 0.68
C GLU A 144 11.17 14.72 0.05
N ASN A 145 12.13 13.81 0.15
CA ASN A 145 12.06 12.45 -0.39
C ASN A 145 11.36 11.44 0.54
N GLN A 146 11.01 11.83 1.77
CA GLN A 146 10.40 10.95 2.75
C GLN A 146 8.87 11.09 2.78
N LEU A 147 8.18 9.97 3.01
CA LEU A 147 6.76 9.97 3.32
C LEU A 147 6.55 10.41 4.78
N PHE A 148 5.78 11.48 4.99
CA PHE A 148 5.34 11.91 6.31
C PHE A 148 4.62 10.79 7.03
N PHE A 149 3.80 10.01 6.34
CA PHE A 149 3.08 8.87 6.92
C PHE A 149 4.03 7.90 7.63
N SER A 150 5.16 7.61 7.00
CA SER A 150 6.14 6.64 7.50
C SER A 150 6.95 7.20 8.67
N VAL A 151 7.35 8.48 8.59
CA VAL A 151 8.06 9.17 9.69
C VAL A 151 7.13 9.30 10.90
N ALA A 152 5.88 9.72 10.68
CA ALA A 152 4.89 9.91 11.74
C ALA A 152 4.61 8.61 12.50
N CYS A 153 4.53 7.46 11.82
CA CYS A 153 4.41 6.16 12.49
C CYS A 153 5.61 5.87 13.42
N THR A 154 6.82 6.23 13.01
CA THR A 154 8.04 6.01 13.82
C THR A 154 8.08 6.93 15.03
N MET A 155 7.53 8.13 14.89
CA MET A 155 7.34 9.08 15.98
C MET A 155 6.05 8.80 16.79
N ASN A 156 5.52 7.58 16.70
CA ASN A 156 4.35 7.08 17.44
C ASN A 156 3.07 7.93 17.25
N ASP A 157 2.85 8.49 16.06
CA ASP A 157 1.55 9.08 15.70
C ASP A 157 0.48 7.97 15.72
N VAL A 158 -0.50 8.10 16.63
CA VAL A 158 -1.49 7.04 16.88
C VAL A 158 -2.36 6.80 15.65
N ALA A 159 -2.79 7.85 14.96
CA ALA A 159 -3.64 7.74 13.78
C ALA A 159 -2.89 7.11 12.60
N CYS A 160 -1.65 7.54 12.37
CA CYS A 160 -0.81 6.99 11.30
C CYS A 160 -0.44 5.53 11.60
N SER A 161 -0.08 5.22 12.84
CA SER A 161 0.32 3.86 13.24
C SER A 161 -0.82 2.85 13.03
N LYS A 162 -2.05 3.21 13.41
CA LYS A 162 -3.24 2.38 13.16
C LYS A 162 -3.51 2.17 11.67
N ALA A 163 -3.38 3.22 10.86
CA ALA A 163 -3.53 3.11 9.41
C ALA A 163 -2.43 2.22 8.79
N MET A 164 -1.19 2.35 9.27
CA MET A 164 -0.02 1.60 8.79
C MET A 164 -0.11 0.10 9.06
N THR A 165 -0.84 -0.33 10.08
CA THR A 165 -1.11 -1.75 10.37
C THR A 165 -1.65 -2.49 9.15
N TRP A 166 -2.50 -1.85 8.32
CA TRP A 166 -3.00 -2.50 7.11
C TRP A 166 -1.88 -2.85 6.13
N PHE A 167 -0.97 -1.91 5.86
CA PHE A 167 0.16 -2.12 4.96
C PHE A 167 1.15 -3.17 5.48
N ARG A 168 1.35 -3.23 6.80
CA ARG A 168 2.34 -4.14 7.43
C ARG A 168 1.82 -5.56 7.65
N GLU A 169 0.54 -5.71 7.98
CA GLU A 169 -0.01 -6.97 8.49
C GLU A 169 -1.15 -7.56 7.66
N LYS A 170 -1.72 -6.81 6.70
CA LYS A 170 -2.87 -7.28 5.91
C LYS A 170 -2.54 -7.48 4.43
N ILE A 171 -1.37 -7.05 3.98
CA ILE A 171 -0.92 -7.20 2.59
C ILE A 171 0.23 -8.19 2.53
N TYR A 172 0.02 -9.25 1.77
CA TYR A 172 1.01 -10.30 1.50
C TYR A 172 1.14 -10.47 -0.01
N PHE A 173 2.38 -10.61 -0.49
CA PHE A 173 2.68 -10.79 -1.90
C PHE A 173 3.31 -12.16 -2.09
N SER A 174 2.71 -13.02 -2.91
CA SER A 174 3.22 -14.39 -3.09
C SER A 174 4.60 -14.48 -3.72
N ARG A 175 5.09 -13.40 -4.32
CA ARG A 175 6.42 -13.29 -4.91
C ARG A 175 6.98 -11.91 -4.62
N ASP A 176 8.27 -11.88 -4.33
CA ASP A 176 9.04 -10.65 -4.39
C ASP A 176 9.54 -10.39 -5.81
N TYR A 177 9.55 -9.12 -6.19
CA TYR A 177 10.08 -8.67 -7.47
C TYR A 177 11.57 -8.35 -7.29
N SER A 178 12.41 -9.32 -7.66
CA SER A 178 13.87 -9.29 -7.45
C SER A 178 14.61 -8.24 -8.28
N ASP A 179 13.92 -7.59 -9.24
CA ASP A 179 14.42 -6.54 -10.13
C ASP A 179 14.40 -5.13 -9.49
N ILE A 180 13.89 -5.00 -8.28
CA ILE A 180 13.80 -3.75 -7.52
C ILE A 180 14.96 -3.70 -6.49
N PRO A 181 15.57 -2.54 -6.16
CA PRO A 181 16.85 -2.49 -5.45
C PRO A 181 16.89 -3.42 -4.24
N ARG A 182 17.97 -4.21 -4.14
CA ARG A 182 18.18 -5.24 -3.09
C ARG A 182 17.97 -4.71 -1.66
N GLN A 183 18.15 -3.41 -1.45
CA GLN A 183 17.89 -2.70 -0.20
C GLN A 183 16.42 -2.69 0.26
N LEU A 184 15.46 -2.90 -0.65
CA LEU A 184 14.03 -3.11 -0.35
C LEU A 184 13.67 -4.59 -0.16
N LEU A 185 14.56 -5.50 -0.59
CA LEU A 185 14.37 -6.96 -0.62
C LEU A 185 15.05 -7.70 0.54
N GLU A 186 15.94 -7.04 1.27
CA GLU A 186 16.39 -7.59 2.54
C GLU A 186 15.17 -7.70 3.46
N TYR A 187 14.87 -8.92 3.92
CA TYR A 187 13.78 -9.33 4.82
C TYR A 187 12.50 -9.91 4.18
N SER A 188 12.63 -10.90 3.29
CA SER A 188 11.55 -11.77 2.80
C SER A 188 11.40 -13.14 3.49
N ASN A 189 12.08 -13.40 4.62
CA ASN A 189 12.01 -14.70 5.29
C ASN A 189 10.81 -14.81 6.26
N ASP A 190 9.58 -14.72 5.76
CA ASP A 190 8.38 -15.01 6.56
C ASP A 190 7.76 -16.37 6.18
N SER A 191 7.99 -17.37 7.04
CA SER A 191 7.45 -18.73 6.90
C SER A 191 5.92 -18.77 6.86
N ASN A 192 5.23 -17.75 7.36
CA ASN A 192 3.76 -17.71 7.37
C ASN A 192 3.17 -17.46 5.98
N MET A 193 3.90 -16.75 5.11
CA MET A 193 3.43 -16.44 3.76
C MET A 193 3.43 -17.66 2.85
N LEU A 194 4.48 -18.49 2.94
CA LEU A 194 4.57 -19.76 2.22
C LEU A 194 3.46 -20.73 2.63
N LYS A 195 3.15 -20.75 3.93
CA LYS A 195 2.02 -21.53 4.47
C LYS A 195 0.69 -21.04 3.92
N ALA A 196 0.45 -19.72 3.89
CA ALA A 196 -0.77 -19.17 3.32
C ALA A 196 -0.94 -19.50 1.84
N ILE A 197 0.11 -19.40 1.02
CA ILE A 197 0.06 -19.77 -0.41
C ILE A 197 -0.26 -21.25 -0.59
N SER A 198 0.38 -22.12 0.20
CA SER A 198 0.13 -23.57 0.20
C SER A 198 -1.30 -23.88 0.61
N ASP A 199 -1.81 -23.23 1.66
CA ASP A 199 -3.18 -23.42 2.15
C ASP A 199 -4.22 -22.94 1.14
N TYR A 200 -3.98 -21.82 0.44
CA TYR A 200 -4.83 -21.36 -0.66
C TYR A 200 -4.81 -22.31 -1.86
N ALA A 201 -3.65 -22.85 -2.24
CA ALA A 201 -3.53 -23.81 -3.33
C ALA A 201 -4.25 -25.13 -3.01
N LYS A 202 -4.16 -25.61 -1.76
CA LYS A 202 -4.89 -26.79 -1.26
C LYS A 202 -6.39 -26.54 -1.23
N ALA A 203 -6.82 -25.38 -0.74
CA ALA A 203 -8.24 -25.01 -0.66
C ALA A 203 -8.89 -24.76 -2.03
N ALA A 204 -8.10 -24.44 -3.07
CA ALA A 204 -8.57 -24.23 -4.43
C ALA A 204 -8.80 -25.54 -5.22
N ASP A 205 -8.57 -26.71 -4.62
CA ASP A 205 -8.80 -28.05 -5.18
C ASP A 205 -8.16 -28.27 -6.57
N VAL A 206 -6.96 -27.72 -6.77
CA VAL A 206 -6.18 -27.86 -8.00
C VAL A 206 -5.28 -29.13 -8.00
N GLY A 207 -5.54 -30.08 -7.09
CA GLY A 207 -4.78 -31.33 -6.97
C GLY A 207 -3.36 -31.18 -6.39
N ILE A 208 -3.10 -30.13 -5.63
CA ILE A 208 -1.79 -29.85 -5.02
C ILE A 208 -1.80 -30.29 -3.55
N GLU A 209 -1.06 -31.35 -3.22
CA GLU A 209 -0.92 -31.86 -1.84
C GLU A 209 0.20 -31.17 -1.07
N ASP A 210 1.27 -30.72 -1.75
CA ASP A 210 2.39 -29.99 -1.15
C ASP A 210 3.17 -29.17 -2.18
N MET A 211 3.83 -28.09 -1.73
CA MET A 211 4.69 -27.22 -2.56
C MET A 211 6.01 -26.95 -1.84
N LYS A 212 7.13 -27.23 -2.52
CA LYS A 212 8.48 -26.86 -2.07
C LYS A 212 8.98 -25.67 -2.89
N PHE A 213 9.56 -24.69 -2.21
CA PHE A 213 10.21 -23.53 -2.81
C PHE A 213 11.71 -23.67 -2.58
N GLU A 214 12.50 -23.58 -3.65
CA GLU A 214 13.97 -23.39 -3.59
C GLU A 214 14.33 -21.91 -3.51
#